data_AF-A0A8T4IWK4-F1
#
_entry.id   AF-A0A8T4IWK4-F1
#
_cell.length_a   1.000
_cell.length_b   1.000
_cell.length_c   1.000
_cell.angle_alpha   90.00
_cell.angle_beta   90.00
_cell.angle_gamma   90.00
#
_symmetry.space_group_name_H-M   'P 1'
#
loop_
_entity.id
_entity.type
_entity.pdbx_description
1 polymer ?
#
loop_
_entity_poly.entity_id
_entity_poly.type
_entity_poly.pdbx_seq_one_letter_code
_entity_poly.pdbx_strand_id
1 'polypeptide(L)'
;MAVPPGHGDSRGGERPGAGAPRRDTRGIVDAAGLFARVRFRRRAPAAPLLSCVEHYWLIDWDLDEPYVSYVVPHPSVNVVFEDRGGARGPEAQVAGVGTGLF
;
A
#
# COMPACT_ATOMS: atom_id res chain seq x y z
N MET A 1 25.48 34.51 -29.89
CA MET A 1 25.84 34.16 -28.50
C MET A 1 24.53 34.13 -27.72
N ALA A 2 23.94 32.96 -27.53
CA ALA A 2 22.61 32.80 -26.93
C ALA A 2 22.75 32.23 -25.51
N VAL A 3 22.11 32.89 -24.57
CA VAL A 3 21.98 32.51 -23.15
C VAL A 3 20.80 31.54 -23.03
N PRO A 4 20.89 30.40 -22.31
CA PRO A 4 19.74 29.51 -22.14
C PRO A 4 18.72 30.11 -21.14
N PRO A 5 17.40 29.92 -21.34
CA PRO A 5 16.41 30.30 -20.35
C PRO A 5 16.43 29.30 -19.18
N GLY A 6 16.43 29.86 -17.97
CA GLY A 6 16.43 29.13 -16.71
C GLY A 6 15.15 28.33 -16.49
N HIS A 7 15.31 27.17 -15.86
CA HIS A 7 14.22 26.42 -15.23
C HIS A 7 13.63 27.26 -14.10
N GLY A 8 12.49 27.88 -14.37
CA GLY A 8 11.66 28.52 -13.36
C GLY A 8 11.02 27.48 -12.45
N ASP A 9 11.33 27.58 -11.16
CA ASP A 9 10.53 27.02 -10.06
C ASP A 9 9.08 27.52 -10.19
N SER A 10 8.13 26.62 -10.06
CA SER A 10 6.73 26.94 -9.78
C SER A 10 6.18 25.94 -8.77
N ARG A 11 6.49 26.22 -7.51
CA ARG A 11 5.66 25.84 -6.36
C ARG A 11 4.21 26.28 -6.58
N GLY A 12 3.29 25.33 -6.54
CA GLY A 12 1.86 25.62 -6.32
C GLY A 12 0.91 24.52 -6.78
N GLY A 13 0.25 23.87 -5.81
CA GLY A 13 -1.12 23.36 -5.99
C GLY A 13 -1.28 21.93 -6.49
N GLU A 14 -1.25 20.96 -5.57
CA GLU A 14 -2.42 20.11 -5.26
C GLU A 14 -2.00 19.25 -4.06
N ARG A 15 -2.60 19.46 -2.88
CA ARG A 15 -2.52 18.41 -1.86
C ARG A 15 -3.24 17.21 -2.49
N PRO A 16 -2.62 16.02 -2.64
CA PRO A 16 -3.35 14.87 -3.16
C PRO A 16 -4.63 14.75 -2.33
N GLY A 17 -5.78 14.91 -3.00
CA GLY A 17 -7.08 14.88 -2.35
C GLY A 17 -7.16 13.65 -1.47
N ALA A 18 -7.70 13.83 -0.27
CA ALA A 18 -7.99 12.73 0.65
C ALA A 18 -8.81 11.67 -0.10
N GLY A 19 -8.14 10.62 -0.59
CA GLY A 19 -8.78 9.56 -1.39
C GLY A 19 -8.01 9.07 -2.62
N ALA A 20 -6.93 9.73 -3.07
CA ALA A 20 -6.10 9.17 -4.15
C ALA A 20 -5.16 8.05 -3.61
N PRO A 21 -5.23 6.81 -4.14
CA PRO A 21 -4.34 5.74 -3.70
C PRO A 21 -2.87 6.12 -3.91
N ARG A 22 -2.01 5.81 -2.94
CA ARG A 22 -0.55 5.91 -3.13
C ARG A 22 -0.15 5.13 -4.38
N ARG A 23 0.77 5.68 -5.17
CA ARG A 23 1.25 5.08 -6.43
C ARG A 23 2.61 4.37 -6.33
N ASP A 24 3.20 4.30 -5.15
CA ASP A 24 4.51 3.67 -4.96
C ASP A 24 4.43 2.13 -4.96
N THR A 25 5.47 1.44 -5.42
CA THR A 25 5.54 -0.03 -5.51
C THR A 25 6.15 -0.68 -4.27
N ARG A 26 6.21 0.04 -3.14
CA ARG A 26 6.86 -0.46 -1.93
C ARG A 26 6.12 -1.69 -1.42
N GLY A 27 6.89 -2.68 -1.01
CA GLY A 27 6.36 -3.94 -0.52
C GLY A 27 6.07 -4.99 -1.59
N ILE A 28 6.28 -4.71 -2.89
CA ILE A 28 6.29 -5.76 -3.92
C ILE A 28 7.75 -6.06 -4.28
N VAL A 29 8.18 -7.30 -4.08
CA VAL A 29 9.51 -7.76 -4.52
C VAL A 29 9.47 -7.95 -6.03
N ASP A 30 10.45 -7.37 -6.75
CA ASP A 30 10.48 -7.36 -8.22
C ASP A 30 9.15 -6.88 -8.87
N ALA A 31 8.72 -5.68 -8.48
CA ALA A 31 7.49 -5.09 -9.01
C ALA A 31 7.49 -4.97 -10.55
N ALA A 32 8.65 -4.72 -11.16
CA ALA A 32 8.77 -4.64 -12.62
C ALA A 32 8.50 -5.99 -13.28
N GLY A 33 9.07 -7.08 -12.75
CA GLY A 33 8.79 -8.43 -13.21
C GLY A 33 7.32 -8.82 -13.05
N LEU A 34 6.71 -8.47 -11.93
CA LEU A 34 5.27 -8.69 -11.72
C LEU A 34 4.43 -7.92 -12.76
N PHE A 35 4.66 -6.62 -12.91
CA PHE A 35 3.84 -5.75 -13.78
C PHE A 35 3.99 -6.05 -15.26
N ALA A 36 5.09 -6.69 -15.68
CA ALA A 36 5.25 -7.18 -17.04
C ALA A 36 4.33 -8.38 -17.37
N ARG A 37 3.79 -9.06 -16.34
CA ARG A 37 3.04 -10.32 -16.48
C ARG A 37 1.57 -10.20 -16.09
N VAL A 38 1.22 -9.20 -15.30
CA VAL A 38 -0.13 -9.06 -14.75
C VAL A 38 -0.70 -7.66 -14.97
N ARG A 39 -2.03 -7.57 -15.04
CA ARG A 39 -2.73 -6.28 -15.03
C ARG A 39 -2.98 -5.83 -13.59
N PHE A 40 -1.99 -5.14 -13.04
CA PHE A 40 -2.07 -4.56 -11.70
C PHE A 40 -2.93 -3.29 -11.66
N ARG A 41 -3.89 -3.21 -10.75
CA ARG A 41 -4.78 -2.06 -10.55
C ARG A 41 -4.87 -1.66 -9.09
N ARG A 42 -4.98 -0.35 -8.86
CA ARG A 42 -5.33 0.23 -7.56
C ARG A 42 -6.67 0.94 -7.63
N ARG A 43 -7.53 0.69 -6.65
CA ARG A 43 -8.82 1.34 -6.52
C ARG A 43 -8.95 2.00 -5.16
N ALA A 44 -9.55 3.18 -5.14
CA ALA A 44 -9.93 3.83 -3.89
C ALA A 44 -11.05 3.03 -3.21
N PRO A 45 -11.13 3.05 -1.87
CA PRO A 45 -12.24 2.43 -1.15
C PRO A 45 -13.55 3.18 -1.38
N ALA A 46 -14.67 2.49 -1.15
CA ALA A 46 -15.97 3.16 -1.04
C ALA A 46 -15.98 4.14 0.14
N ALA A 47 -16.80 5.19 0.07
CA ALA A 47 -16.83 6.26 1.08
C ALA A 47 -16.94 5.76 2.54
N PRO A 48 -17.75 4.74 2.88
CA PRO A 48 -17.84 4.22 4.25
C PRO A 48 -16.54 3.55 4.76
N LEU A 49 -15.60 3.22 3.88
CA LEU A 49 -14.39 2.47 4.21
C LEU A 49 -13.13 3.33 4.21
N LEU A 50 -13.22 4.62 3.87
CA LEU A 50 -12.07 5.52 3.77
C LEU A 50 -11.30 5.67 5.10
N SER A 51 -11.94 5.41 6.24
CA SER A 51 -11.29 5.47 7.57
C SER A 51 -10.44 4.25 7.89
N CYS A 52 -10.72 3.10 7.26
CA CYS A 52 -10.12 1.82 7.63
C CYS A 52 -9.30 1.19 6.49
N VAL A 53 -9.61 1.56 5.25
CA VAL A 53 -8.97 1.02 4.05
C VAL A 53 -8.31 2.16 3.31
N GLU A 54 -7.02 2.03 3.01
CA GLU A 54 -6.32 3.04 2.21
C GLU A 54 -6.61 2.86 0.72
N HIS A 55 -6.54 1.63 0.22
CA HIS A 55 -6.78 1.27 -1.17
C HIS A 55 -6.91 -0.25 -1.37
N TYR A 56 -7.53 -0.65 -2.48
CA TYR A 56 -7.58 -2.05 -2.92
C TYR A 56 -6.53 -2.30 -4.01
N TRP A 57 -5.82 -3.42 -3.91
CA TRP A 57 -5.03 -3.97 -5.01
C TRP A 57 -5.83 -5.05 -5.71
N LEU A 58 -5.90 -4.96 -7.04
CA LEU A 58 -6.53 -5.97 -7.88
C LEU A 58 -5.50 -6.41 -8.92
N ILE A 59 -5.36 -7.71 -9.07
CA ILE A 59 -4.47 -8.32 -10.04
C ILE A 59 -5.35 -9.18 -10.94
N ASP A 60 -5.37 -8.88 -12.23
CA ASP A 60 -5.82 -9.86 -13.22
C ASP A 60 -4.57 -10.47 -13.84
N TRP A 61 -4.60 -11.78 -14.07
CA TRP A 61 -3.52 -12.50 -14.70
C TRP A 61 -4.10 -13.56 -15.63
N ASP A 62 -3.37 -13.84 -16.69
CA ASP A 62 -3.59 -14.97 -17.60
C ASP A 62 -2.18 -15.50 -17.89
N LEU A 63 -1.82 -16.61 -17.26
CA LEU A 63 -0.45 -17.11 -17.18
C LEU A 63 -0.42 -18.56 -17.65
N ASP A 64 0.46 -18.85 -18.61
CA ASP A 64 0.66 -20.20 -19.13
C ASP A 64 1.42 -21.10 -18.13
N GLU A 65 2.19 -20.51 -17.23
CA GLU A 65 2.96 -21.19 -16.19
C GLU A 65 2.75 -20.54 -14.80
N PRO A 66 2.86 -21.30 -13.69
CA PRO A 66 2.80 -20.73 -12.35
C PRO A 66 3.85 -19.64 -12.13
N TYR A 67 3.42 -18.47 -11.63
CA TYR A 67 4.29 -17.36 -11.30
C TYR A 67 4.23 -17.03 -9.81
N VAL A 68 5.38 -17.02 -9.14
CA VAL A 68 5.49 -16.68 -7.72
C VAL A 68 5.92 -15.22 -7.58
N SER A 69 5.12 -14.45 -6.84
CA SER A 69 5.41 -13.06 -6.46
C SER A 69 5.47 -12.99 -4.95
N TYR A 70 6.43 -12.23 -4.43
CA TYR A 70 6.58 -12.01 -2.98
C TYR A 70 6.25 -10.58 -2.60
N VAL A 71 5.69 -10.39 -1.42
CA VAL A 71 5.44 -9.10 -0.80
C VAL A 71 6.16 -8.96 0.53
N VAL A 72 6.64 -7.74 0.79
CA VAL A 72 7.27 -7.35 2.05
C VAL A 72 6.31 -6.38 2.75
N PRO A 73 5.75 -6.74 3.91
CA PRO A 73 4.88 -5.84 4.66
C PRO A 73 5.66 -4.59 5.10
N HIS A 74 4.96 -3.46 5.16
CA HIS A 74 5.55 -2.27 5.77
C HIS A 74 5.87 -2.57 7.24
N PRO A 75 7.01 -2.14 7.78
CA PRO A 75 7.32 -2.36 9.19
C PRO A 75 6.30 -1.61 10.06
N SER A 76 5.36 -2.36 10.65
CA SER A 76 4.32 -1.85 11.54
C SER A 76 4.31 -2.63 12.85
N VAL A 77 4.03 -1.94 13.96
CA VAL A 77 3.69 -2.55 15.25
C VAL A 77 2.23 -2.26 15.53
N ASN A 78 1.43 -3.29 15.77
CA ASN A 78 0.01 -3.18 16.11
C ASN A 78 -0.15 -3.47 17.60
N VAL A 79 -0.84 -2.58 18.33
CA VAL A 79 -1.23 -2.81 19.72
C VAL A 79 -2.74 -2.91 19.75
N VAL A 80 -3.26 -4.07 20.17
CA VAL A 80 -4.68 -4.37 20.24
C VAL A 80 -5.10 -4.40 21.69
N PHE A 81 -6.14 -3.65 22.05
CA PHE A 81 -6.82 -3.73 23.34
C PHE A 81 -8.19 -4.35 23.10
N GLU A 82 -8.52 -5.40 23.83
CA GLU A 82 -9.78 -6.11 23.69
C GLU A 82 -10.38 -6.37 25.07
N ASP A 83 -11.66 -6.00 25.23
CA ASP A 83 -12.45 -6.39 26.38
C ASP A 83 -13.57 -7.31 25.89
N ARG A 84 -13.47 -8.60 26.24
CA ARG A 84 -14.45 -9.62 25.85
C ARG A 84 -15.61 -9.75 26.84
N GLY A 85 -15.69 -8.89 27.86
CA GLY A 85 -16.82 -8.85 28.80
C GLY A 85 -16.95 -10.08 29.72
N GLY A 86 -15.87 -10.83 29.92
CA GLY A 86 -15.82 -12.04 30.76
C GLY A 86 -15.01 -11.86 32.03
N ALA A 87 -14.95 -12.92 32.85
CA ALA A 87 -14.21 -12.93 34.12
C ALA A 87 -12.70 -12.63 34.00
N ARG A 88 -12.15 -12.68 32.78
CA ARG A 88 -10.72 -12.48 32.48
C ARG A 88 -10.31 -11.01 32.40
N GLY A 89 -11.27 -10.08 32.35
CA GLY A 89 -10.99 -8.63 32.24
C GLY A 89 -10.42 -8.22 30.87
N PRO A 90 -10.07 -6.93 30.69
CA PRO A 90 -9.49 -6.42 29.45
C PRO A 90 -8.08 -6.98 29.20
N GLU A 91 -7.79 -7.29 27.94
CA GLU A 91 -6.51 -7.82 27.47
C GLU A 91 -5.84 -6.86 26.49
N ALA A 92 -4.51 -6.87 26.46
CA ALA A 92 -3.71 -6.12 25.50
C ALA A 92 -2.69 -7.05 24.81
N GLN A 93 -2.56 -6.92 23.49
CA GLN A 93 -1.61 -7.69 22.69
C GLN A 93 -0.78 -6.76 21.79
N VAL A 94 0.50 -7.05 21.68
CA VAL A 94 1.39 -6.41 20.70
C VAL A 94 1.72 -7.41 19.60
N ALA A 95 1.40 -7.07 18.36
CA ALA A 95 1.79 -7.82 17.16
C ALA A 95 2.84 -7.02 16.39
N GLY A 96 4.00 -7.65 16.16
CA GLY A 96 5.14 -7.03 15.48
C GLY A 96 5.17 -7.26 13.97
N VAL A 97 6.29 -6.88 13.37
CA VAL A 97 6.56 -7.05 11.93
C VAL A 97 6.82 -8.53 11.62
N GLY A 98 6.05 -9.10 10.69
CA GLY A 98 6.35 -10.43 10.15
C GLY A 98 7.70 -10.40 9.43
N THR A 99 8.65 -11.24 9.85
CA THR A 99 10.02 -11.27 9.31
C THR A 99 10.19 -12.17 8.09
N GLY A 100 9.11 -12.82 7.64
CA GLY A 100 9.08 -13.69 6.46
C GLY A 100 8.80 -12.94 5.16
N LEU A 101 9.03 -13.64 4.04
CA LEU A 101 8.47 -13.28 2.74
C LEU A 101 7.07 -13.90 2.63
N PHE A 102 6.12 -13.12 2.14
CA PHE A 102 4.71 -13.51 1.99
C PHE A 102 4.29 -13.50 0.54
#